data_AF-A9GZF9-F1
#
_entry.id   AF-A9GZF9-F1
#
_cell.length_a   1.000
_cell.length_b   1.000
_cell.length_c   1.000
_cell.angle_alpha   90.00
_cell.angle_beta   90.00
_cell.angle_gamma   90.00
#
_symmetry.space_group_name_H-M   'P 1'
#
loop_
_entity.id
_entity.type
_entity.pdbx_description
1 polymer ?
#
loop_
_entity_poly.entity_id
_entity_poly.type
_entity_poly.pdbx_seq_one_letter_code
_entity_poly.pdbx_strand_id
1 'polypeptide(L)'
;MARITRKTKRYPSDMTEEEWARIAPLMPEPGRTGRPREIEFREVINAVRYLVRSGCGWRMLPIHFGHWRTVYGWFRELARRFLFQTIHDVELMLDRERSGREASPSAGVIDSQSIKAPHAKTRGYDAGKKIVGRKRHIAVDTDGRLLMVNLTPADISDSAGAQMILDAIRKRWPWVKHLFADGAYDRLQLMDKAAYLDFVVEVIRRRDGAKGFEVLPRRWVVERTFGWMTRWRRLVRDYERRIDVSQAMIFVAMGANLTRRNAHP
;
A
#
# COMPACT_ATOMS: atom_id res chain seq x y z
N MET A 1 26.26 28.23 -8.69
CA MET A 1 25.32 28.47 -9.81
C MET A 1 23.88 28.34 -9.31
N ALA A 2 23.42 29.33 -8.54
CA ALA A 2 22.05 29.37 -8.02
C ALA A 2 21.06 29.79 -9.13
N ARG A 3 19.79 29.41 -8.97
CA ARG A 3 18.61 29.66 -9.83
C ARG A 3 18.41 28.72 -11.02
N ILE A 4 17.80 27.58 -10.74
CA ILE A 4 16.41 27.31 -11.19
C ILE A 4 15.70 26.58 -10.05
N THR A 5 15.33 27.31 -8.99
CA THR A 5 14.12 26.92 -8.27
C THR A 5 13.01 27.13 -9.29
N ARG A 6 12.64 26.09 -10.04
CA ARG A 6 11.46 26.16 -10.89
C ARG A 6 10.33 26.45 -9.90
N LYS A 7 9.88 27.71 -9.85
CA LYS A 7 8.61 28.13 -9.25
C LYS A 7 7.49 27.53 -10.10
N THR A 8 7.53 26.22 -10.34
CA THR A 8 6.37 25.46 -10.79
C THR A 8 5.38 25.51 -9.64
N LYS A 9 4.14 25.91 -9.93
CA LYS A 9 3.04 25.81 -8.97
C LYS A 9 3.03 24.38 -8.45
N ARG A 10 3.44 24.18 -7.20
CA ARG A 10 3.48 22.85 -6.58
C ARG A 10 2.05 22.35 -6.46
N TYR A 11 1.79 21.11 -6.86
CA TYR A 11 0.53 20.48 -6.51
C TYR A 11 0.51 20.14 -5.02
N PRO A 12 -0.67 20.06 -4.39
CA PRO A 12 -0.79 19.59 -3.00
C PRO A 12 -0.23 18.16 -2.76
N SER A 13 -0.04 17.40 -3.84
CA SER A 13 0.57 16.07 -3.85
C SER A 13 2.10 16.09 -3.94
N ASP A 14 2.72 17.23 -4.21
CA ASP A 14 4.17 17.33 -4.37
C ASP A 14 4.86 17.27 -3.01
N MET A 15 6.07 16.73 -3.00
CA MET A 15 6.88 16.62 -1.79
C MET A 15 7.45 17.97 -1.39
N THR A 16 7.48 18.23 -0.07
CA THR A 16 8.30 19.30 0.51
C THR A 16 9.79 18.91 0.43
N GLU A 17 10.70 19.81 0.80
CA GLU A 17 12.13 19.46 0.84
C GLU A 17 12.38 18.38 1.91
N GLU A 18 11.69 18.49 3.05
CA GLU A 18 11.77 17.56 4.17
C GLU A 18 11.22 16.19 3.78
N GLU A 19 10.06 16.13 3.11
CA GLU A 19 9.52 14.87 2.57
C GLU A 19 10.50 14.24 1.56
N TRP A 20 11.12 15.04 0.69
CA TRP A 20 12.06 14.53 -0.32
C TRP A 20 13.36 14.01 0.30
N ALA A 21 13.92 14.73 1.26
CA ALA A 21 15.19 14.38 1.91
C ALA A 21 15.17 12.97 2.53
N ARG A 22 14.00 12.48 2.95
CA ARG A 22 13.83 11.14 3.53
C ARG A 22 13.96 10.02 2.50
N ILE A 23 13.47 10.24 1.28
CA ILE A 23 13.43 9.19 0.25
C ILE A 23 14.50 9.36 -0.84
N ALA A 24 15.09 10.55 -0.96
CA ALA A 24 16.13 10.85 -1.95
C ALA A 24 17.32 9.87 -1.89
N PRO A 25 17.82 9.44 -0.70
CA PRO A 25 18.93 8.47 -0.61
C PRO A 25 18.59 7.09 -1.18
N LEU A 26 17.31 6.75 -1.34
CA LEU A 26 16.86 5.48 -1.90
C LEU A 26 16.72 5.52 -3.43
N MET A 27 16.86 6.70 -4.04
CA MET A 27 16.70 6.86 -5.48
C MET A 27 17.89 6.27 -6.23
N PRO A 28 17.68 5.66 -7.41
CA PRO A 28 18.78 5.18 -8.23
C PRO A 28 19.74 6.30 -8.62
N GLU A 29 21.04 6.02 -8.55
CA GLU A 29 22.04 6.92 -9.10
C GLU A 29 21.90 6.99 -10.64
N PRO A 30 22.30 8.13 -11.26
CA PRO A 30 22.43 8.19 -12.70
C PRO A 30 23.33 7.06 -13.22
N GLY A 31 22.94 6.44 -14.34
CA GLY A 31 23.78 5.44 -14.98
C GLY A 31 25.11 6.06 -15.42
N ARG A 32 26.21 5.29 -15.28
CA ARG A 32 27.56 5.71 -15.71
C ARG A 32 27.71 5.75 -17.24
N THR A 33 26.85 5.04 -17.97
CA THR A 33 26.86 4.93 -19.43
C THR A 33 25.45 5.16 -20.00
N GLY A 34 25.38 5.58 -21.27
CA GLY A 34 24.13 5.87 -21.97
C GLY A 34 23.74 7.36 -21.97
N ARG A 35 22.51 7.67 -22.39
CA ARG A 35 22.00 9.05 -22.45
C ARG A 35 21.93 9.63 -21.03
N PRO A 36 22.52 10.81 -20.77
CA PRO A 36 22.42 11.49 -19.48
C PRO A 36 20.97 11.63 -19.02
N ARG A 37 20.74 11.44 -17.71
CA ARG A 37 19.41 11.60 -17.13
C ARG A 37 19.05 13.08 -17.06
N GLU A 38 18.15 13.51 -17.94
CA GLU A 38 17.65 14.90 -17.99
C GLU A 38 16.54 15.18 -16.96
N ILE A 39 15.91 14.14 -16.40
CA ILE A 39 14.78 14.30 -15.47
C ILE A 39 15.21 14.15 -14.00
N GLU A 40 14.77 15.08 -13.17
CA GLU A 40 14.90 15.01 -11.72
C GLU A 40 13.97 13.92 -11.15
N PHE A 41 14.52 12.99 -10.35
CA PHE A 41 13.72 11.90 -9.79
C PHE A 41 12.60 12.40 -8.89
N ARG A 42 12.81 13.53 -8.21
CA ARG A 42 11.75 14.17 -7.42
C ARG A 42 10.52 14.46 -8.27
N GLU A 43 10.71 14.96 -9.49
CA GLU A 43 9.60 15.27 -10.40
C GLU A 43 8.90 14.01 -10.90
N VAL A 44 9.65 12.91 -11.11
CA VAL A 44 9.06 11.61 -11.41
C VAL A 44 8.18 11.13 -10.25
N ILE A 45 8.68 11.21 -9.01
CA ILE A 45 7.91 10.79 -7.82
C ILE A 45 6.71 11.70 -7.59
N ASN A 46 6.86 13.03 -7.75
CA ASN A 46 5.75 13.98 -7.67
C ASN A 46 4.67 13.66 -8.72
N ALA A 47 5.05 13.37 -9.96
CA ALA A 47 4.13 12.99 -11.02
C ALA A 47 3.36 11.69 -10.69
N VAL A 48 4.06 10.68 -10.14
CA VAL A 48 3.45 9.42 -9.70
C VAL A 48 2.52 9.66 -8.51
N ARG A 49 2.92 10.42 -7.50
CA ARG A 49 2.06 10.82 -6.37
C ARG A 49 0.81 11.55 -6.86
N TYR A 50 0.97 12.50 -7.78
CA TYR A 50 -0.14 13.23 -8.38
C TYR A 50 -1.13 12.28 -9.07
N LEU A 51 -0.63 11.34 -9.88
CA LEU A 51 -1.45 10.36 -10.58
C LEU A 51 -2.25 9.49 -9.60
N VAL A 52 -1.61 8.98 -8.54
CA VAL A 52 -2.29 8.13 -7.55
C VAL A 52 -3.28 8.95 -6.71
N ARG A 53 -2.92 10.20 -6.37
CA ARG A 53 -3.74 11.08 -5.53
C ARG A 53 -5.00 11.57 -6.26
N SER A 54 -4.84 12.01 -7.51
CA SER A 54 -5.91 12.54 -8.36
C SER A 54 -6.75 11.43 -9.03
N GLY A 55 -6.14 10.28 -9.28
CA GLY A 55 -6.75 9.18 -10.03
C GLY A 55 -6.72 9.37 -11.55
N CYS A 56 -6.02 10.38 -12.07
CA CYS A 56 -5.97 10.65 -13.50
C CYS A 56 -5.36 9.48 -14.31
N GLY A 57 -5.68 9.42 -15.60
CA GLY A 57 -5.02 8.47 -16.50
C GLY A 57 -3.58 8.89 -16.81
N TRP A 58 -2.72 7.94 -17.19
CA TRP A 58 -1.32 8.23 -17.56
C TRP A 58 -1.19 9.30 -18.65
N ARG A 59 -2.02 9.26 -19.69
CA ARG A 59 -2.01 10.24 -20.79
C ARG A 59 -2.54 11.63 -20.38
N MET A 60 -3.17 11.73 -19.21
CA MET A 60 -3.71 12.97 -18.64
C MET A 60 -2.77 13.57 -17.59
N LEU A 61 -1.54 13.07 -17.47
CA LEU A 61 -0.54 13.68 -16.61
C LEU A 61 -0.32 15.15 -17.03
N PRO A 62 -0.29 16.09 -16.06
CA PRO A 62 0.00 17.48 -16.34
C PRO A 62 1.31 17.67 -17.12
N ILE A 63 1.26 18.54 -18.14
CA ILE A 63 2.36 18.73 -19.09
C ILE A 63 3.70 19.15 -18.44
N HIS A 64 3.65 19.77 -17.26
CA HIS A 64 4.86 20.26 -16.59
C HIS A 64 5.65 19.16 -15.88
N PHE A 65 5.06 17.97 -15.65
CA PHE A 65 5.81 16.79 -15.19
C PHE A 65 6.64 16.15 -16.32
N GLY A 66 6.56 16.70 -17.54
CA GLY A 66 7.19 16.15 -18.72
C GLY A 66 6.35 15.08 -19.40
N HIS A 67 6.93 14.42 -20.40
CA HIS A 67 6.21 13.48 -21.23
C HIS A 67 5.82 12.22 -20.44
N TRP A 68 4.53 11.87 -20.44
CA TRP A 68 3.98 10.79 -19.61
C TRP A 68 4.67 9.43 -19.81
N ARG A 69 5.20 9.13 -21.01
CA ARG A 69 5.93 7.87 -21.27
C ARG A 69 7.22 7.79 -20.45
N THR A 70 7.88 8.92 -20.22
CA THR A 70 9.10 8.99 -19.41
C THR A 70 8.78 8.69 -17.96
N VAL A 71 7.76 9.36 -17.40
CA VAL A 71 7.28 9.09 -16.03
C VAL A 71 6.84 7.63 -15.89
N TYR A 72 6.08 7.11 -16.84
CA TYR A 72 5.63 5.72 -16.83
C TYR A 72 6.79 4.71 -16.92
N GLY A 73 7.79 4.98 -17.76
CA GLY A 73 9.00 4.16 -17.88
C GLY A 73 9.73 4.06 -16.54
N TRP A 74 9.96 5.19 -15.87
CA TRP A 74 10.54 5.20 -14.54
C TRP A 74 9.66 4.52 -13.50
N PHE A 75 8.36 4.82 -13.45
CA PHE A 75 7.43 4.14 -12.53
C PHE A 75 7.55 2.61 -12.64
N ARG A 76 7.57 2.07 -13.87
CA ARG A 76 7.72 0.63 -14.09
C ARG A 76 9.06 0.09 -13.59
N GLU A 77 10.14 0.83 -13.83
CA GLU A 77 11.47 0.44 -13.37
C GLU A 77 11.53 0.41 -11.84
N LEU A 78 11.04 1.46 -11.18
CA LEU A 78 10.99 1.55 -9.72
C LEU A 78 10.08 0.47 -9.11
N ALA A 79 8.94 0.19 -9.73
CA ALA A 79 8.04 -0.87 -9.29
C ALA A 79 8.68 -2.27 -9.41
N ARG A 80 9.41 -2.55 -10.50
CA ARG A 80 10.13 -3.82 -10.69
C ARG A 80 11.25 -4.02 -9.67
N ARG A 81 11.89 -2.93 -9.25
CA ARG A 81 12.93 -2.94 -8.19
C ARG A 81 12.33 -2.95 -6.78
N PHE A 82 11.01 -3.06 -6.64
CA PHE A 82 10.30 -2.99 -5.37
C PHE A 82 10.54 -1.68 -4.59
N LEU A 83 10.99 -0.61 -5.24
CA LEU A 83 11.43 0.60 -4.54
C LEU A 83 10.29 1.28 -3.77
N PHE A 84 9.07 1.28 -4.31
CA PHE A 84 7.90 1.82 -3.60
C PHE A 84 7.61 1.05 -2.30
N GLN A 85 7.79 -0.27 -2.32
CA GLN A 85 7.66 -1.10 -1.12
C GLN A 85 8.81 -0.83 -0.14
N THR A 86 10.05 -0.73 -0.63
CA THR A 86 11.21 -0.38 0.21
C THR A 86 11.03 0.96 0.90
N ILE A 87 10.65 2.01 0.18
CA ILE A 87 10.36 3.34 0.75
C ILE A 87 9.28 3.24 1.81
N HIS A 88 8.18 2.57 1.49
CA HIS A 88 7.07 2.37 2.41
C HIS A 88 7.51 1.65 3.70
N ASP A 89 8.28 0.57 3.59
CA ASP A 89 8.68 -0.24 4.74
C ASP A 89 9.69 0.52 5.62
N VAL A 90 10.62 1.28 5.04
CA VAL A 90 11.53 2.17 5.77
C VAL A 90 10.75 3.23 6.55
N GLU A 91 9.82 3.92 5.88
CA GLU A 91 9.01 4.96 6.53
C GLU A 91 8.05 4.38 7.57
N LEU A 92 7.60 3.15 7.39
CA LEU A 92 6.82 2.42 8.39
C LEU A 92 7.63 2.20 9.66
N MET A 93 8.87 1.69 9.53
CA MET A 93 9.74 1.43 10.69
C MET A 93 10.05 2.73 11.45
N LEU A 94 10.41 3.79 10.73
CA LEU A 94 10.66 5.11 11.33
C LEU A 94 9.42 5.69 12.02
N ASP A 95 8.23 5.49 11.44
CA ASP A 95 7.00 5.98 12.04
C ASP A 95 6.59 5.20 13.29
N ARG A 96 6.92 3.91 13.36
CA ARG A 96 6.73 3.08 14.56
C ARG A 96 7.58 3.59 15.71
N GLU A 97 8.87 3.81 15.46
CA GLU A 97 9.80 4.36 16.46
C GLU A 97 9.36 5.73 16.95
N ARG A 98 8.94 6.62 16.04
CA ARG A 98 8.37 7.92 16.40
C ARG A 98 7.15 7.81 17.32
N SER A 99 6.36 6.75 17.17
CA SER A 99 5.17 6.49 17.97
C SER A 99 5.44 5.70 19.25
N GLY A 100 6.71 5.56 19.66
CA GLY A 100 7.11 4.83 20.86
C GLY A 100 6.99 3.31 20.74
N ARG A 101 6.98 2.76 19.51
CA ARG A 101 6.94 1.33 19.24
C ARG A 101 8.26 0.86 18.62
N GLU A 102 8.62 -0.40 18.84
CA GLU A 102 9.74 -1.00 18.12
C GLU A 102 9.51 -1.00 16.60
N ALA A 103 10.56 -0.71 15.82
CA ALA A 103 10.54 -0.81 14.36
C ALA A 103 10.01 -2.17 13.88
N SER A 104 10.36 -3.24 14.61
CA SER A 104 9.90 -4.61 14.42
C SER A 104 8.47 -4.81 14.95
N PRO A 105 7.45 -5.00 14.09
CA PRO A 105 6.10 -5.28 14.54
C PRO A 105 5.98 -6.71 15.10
N SER A 106 5.33 -6.85 16.26
CA SER A 106 5.05 -8.15 16.89
C SER A 106 3.63 -8.67 16.63
N ALA A 107 2.71 -7.77 16.25
CA ALA A 107 1.32 -8.11 15.98
C ALA A 107 0.75 -7.33 14.79
N GLY A 108 -0.26 -7.91 14.14
CA GLY A 108 -0.98 -7.27 13.05
C GLY A 108 -2.46 -7.64 12.99
N VAL A 109 -3.20 -6.96 12.13
CA VAL A 109 -4.63 -7.18 11.86
C VAL A 109 -4.79 -7.47 10.38
N ILE A 110 -5.48 -8.56 10.03
CA ILE A 110 -5.73 -8.98 8.65
C ILE A 110 -7.19 -8.71 8.29
N ASP A 111 -7.39 -8.12 7.13
CA ASP A 111 -8.72 -7.97 6.54
C ASP A 111 -8.65 -7.86 5.00
N SER A 112 -9.81 -7.95 4.35
CA SER A 112 -9.93 -7.92 2.90
C SER A 112 -10.93 -6.86 2.41
N GLN A 113 -10.62 -6.27 1.25
CA GLN A 113 -11.53 -5.35 0.56
C GLN A 113 -11.66 -5.72 -0.91
N SER A 114 -12.88 -6.01 -1.35
CA SER A 114 -13.22 -6.21 -2.76
C SER A 114 -13.46 -4.86 -3.44
N ILE A 115 -12.87 -4.66 -4.61
CA ILE A 115 -12.95 -3.44 -5.40
C ILE A 115 -13.28 -3.77 -6.85
N LYS A 116 -14.00 -2.86 -7.52
CA LYS A 116 -14.27 -3.01 -8.96
C LYS A 116 -12.98 -2.87 -9.76
N ALA A 117 -12.76 -3.79 -10.69
CA ALA A 117 -11.57 -3.81 -11.55
C ALA A 117 -11.95 -3.98 -13.04
N PRO A 118 -12.45 -2.91 -13.70
CA PRO A 118 -13.05 -2.99 -15.04
C PRO A 118 -12.07 -3.36 -16.16
N HIS A 119 -10.77 -3.06 -16.01
CA HIS A 119 -9.75 -3.34 -17.02
C HIS A 119 -8.76 -4.44 -16.60
N ALA A 120 -8.93 -5.02 -15.42
CA ALA A 120 -8.09 -6.11 -14.94
C ALA A 120 -8.24 -7.34 -15.83
N LYS A 121 -7.11 -7.93 -16.25
CA LYS A 121 -7.12 -9.24 -16.94
C LYS A 121 -7.54 -10.37 -15.99
N THR A 122 -6.99 -10.32 -14.78
CA THR A 122 -7.24 -11.30 -13.70
C THR A 122 -8.19 -10.65 -12.69
N ARG A 123 -9.46 -11.05 -12.70
CA ARG A 123 -10.55 -10.56 -11.85
C ARG A 123 -11.60 -11.66 -11.62
N GLY A 124 -12.37 -11.50 -10.56
CA GLY A 124 -13.41 -12.44 -10.13
C GLY A 124 -14.71 -11.75 -9.76
N TYR A 125 -15.71 -12.53 -9.37
CA TYR A 125 -17.00 -12.03 -8.88
C TYR A 125 -17.20 -12.37 -7.40
N ASP A 126 -17.24 -11.34 -6.57
CA ASP A 126 -17.63 -11.45 -5.17
C ASP A 126 -19.16 -11.35 -5.09
N ALA A 127 -19.83 -12.49 -4.90
CA ALA A 127 -21.28 -12.57 -4.83
C ALA A 127 -21.86 -11.85 -3.60
N GLY A 128 -21.16 -11.91 -2.46
CA GLY A 128 -21.58 -11.26 -1.22
C GLY A 128 -21.60 -9.75 -1.34
N LYS A 129 -20.60 -9.17 -2.02
CA LYS A 129 -20.50 -7.72 -2.25
C LYS A 129 -21.08 -7.27 -3.60
N LYS A 130 -21.47 -8.22 -4.46
CA LYS A 130 -21.88 -8.00 -5.86
C LYS A 130 -20.86 -7.17 -6.65
N ILE A 131 -19.57 -7.51 -6.50
CA ILE A 131 -18.44 -6.79 -7.12
C ILE A 131 -17.72 -7.69 -8.11
N VAL A 132 -17.62 -7.23 -9.36
CA VAL A 132 -16.68 -7.80 -10.35
C VAL A 132 -15.36 -7.06 -10.26
N GLY A 133 -14.31 -7.73 -9.80
CA GLY A 133 -12.99 -7.12 -9.71
C GLY A 133 -11.96 -7.92 -8.95
N ARG A 134 -11.21 -7.25 -8.08
CA ARG A 134 -10.14 -7.84 -7.28
C ARG A 134 -10.43 -7.68 -5.80
N LYS A 135 -9.80 -8.50 -4.99
CA LYS A 135 -9.81 -8.39 -3.53
C LYS A 135 -8.41 -8.06 -3.05
N ARG A 136 -8.31 -7.01 -2.24
CA ARG A 136 -7.08 -6.61 -1.54
C ARG A 136 -7.09 -7.28 -0.18
N HIS A 137 -6.21 -8.23 0.04
CA HIS A 137 -5.93 -8.78 1.36
C HIS A 137 -4.80 -7.97 1.94
N ILE A 138 -5.00 -7.37 3.10
CA ILE A 138 -3.96 -6.58 3.76
C ILE A 138 -3.71 -7.11 5.16
N ALA A 139 -2.47 -6.93 5.61
CA ALA A 139 -2.13 -6.95 7.02
C ALA A 139 -1.66 -5.56 7.42
N VAL A 140 -2.06 -5.09 8.59
CA VAL A 140 -1.62 -3.81 9.15
C VAL A 140 -1.11 -4.03 10.56
N ASP A 141 -0.24 -3.17 11.08
CA ASP A 141 0.14 -3.21 12.49
C ASP A 141 -1.01 -2.71 13.39
N THR A 142 -0.81 -2.75 14.70
CA THR A 142 -1.83 -2.34 15.69
C THR A 142 -2.23 -0.85 15.63
N ASP A 143 -1.51 -0.01 14.88
CA ASP A 143 -1.90 1.39 14.62
C ASP A 143 -2.37 1.63 13.17
N GLY A 144 -2.37 0.62 12.32
CA GLY A 144 -2.88 0.69 10.95
C GLY A 144 -1.82 1.03 9.91
N ARG A 145 -0.54 0.84 10.22
CA ARG A 145 0.51 0.90 9.20
C ARG A 145 0.45 -0.37 8.38
N LEU A 146 0.38 -0.26 7.06
CA LEU A 146 0.31 -1.42 6.18
C LEU A 146 1.57 -2.28 6.35
N LEU A 147 1.44 -3.56 6.66
CA LEU A 147 2.56 -4.50 6.73
C LEU A 147 2.70 -5.30 5.44
N MET A 148 1.56 -5.73 4.89
CA MET A 148 1.53 -6.55 3.69
C MET A 148 0.27 -6.26 2.88
N VAL A 149 0.39 -6.38 1.56
CA VAL A 149 -0.74 -6.34 0.63
C VAL A 149 -0.59 -7.47 -0.36
N ASN A 150 -1.68 -8.21 -0.58
CA ASN A 150 -1.81 -9.21 -1.62
C ASN A 150 -3.11 -8.96 -2.39
N LEU A 151 -3.08 -9.13 -3.71
CA LEU A 151 -4.22 -8.86 -4.59
C LEU A 151 -4.61 -10.14 -5.31
N THR A 152 -5.86 -10.54 -5.17
CA THR A 152 -6.42 -11.72 -5.83
C THR A 152 -7.65 -11.35 -6.66
N PRO A 153 -8.14 -12.22 -7.54
CA PRO A 153 -9.53 -12.18 -8.00
C PRO A 153 -10.52 -12.06 -6.83
N ALA A 154 -11.67 -11.42 -7.06
CA ALA A 154 -12.62 -11.11 -5.99
C ALA A 154 -13.41 -12.33 -5.46
N ASP A 155 -13.46 -13.42 -6.23
CA ASP A 155 -14.07 -14.71 -5.87
C ASP A 155 -13.21 -15.52 -4.89
N ILE A 156 -11.92 -15.21 -4.76
CA ILE A 156 -11.05 -15.84 -3.77
C ILE A 156 -11.52 -15.49 -2.36
N SER A 157 -11.65 -16.51 -1.51
CA SER A 157 -12.08 -16.35 -0.12
C SER A 157 -11.03 -15.62 0.71
N ASP A 158 -11.50 -14.94 1.76
CA ASP A 158 -10.67 -14.14 2.66
C ASP A 158 -9.63 -15.02 3.37
N SER A 159 -10.06 -16.20 3.82
CA SER A 159 -9.18 -17.21 4.41
C SER A 159 -8.08 -17.70 3.45
N ALA A 160 -8.40 -17.97 2.18
CA ALA A 160 -7.39 -18.39 1.19
C ALA A 160 -6.40 -17.25 0.88
N GLY A 161 -6.87 -16.00 0.81
CA GLY A 161 -6.02 -14.82 0.68
C GLY A 161 -5.09 -14.62 1.89
N ALA A 162 -5.60 -14.84 3.10
CA ALA A 162 -4.80 -14.77 4.33
C ALA A 162 -3.68 -15.79 4.37
N GLN A 163 -3.87 -17.00 3.84
CA GLN A 163 -2.79 -17.99 3.77
C GLN A 163 -1.57 -17.48 2.99
N MET A 164 -1.78 -16.68 1.94
CA MET A 164 -0.69 -16.03 1.19
C MET A 164 -0.04 -14.90 1.99
N ILE A 165 -0.84 -14.18 2.79
CA ILE A 165 -0.34 -13.12 3.69
C ILE A 165 0.56 -13.72 4.76
N LEU A 166 0.23 -14.87 5.35
CA LEU A 166 1.08 -15.54 6.35
C LEU A 166 2.48 -15.86 5.80
N ASP A 167 2.56 -16.43 4.59
CA ASP A 167 3.85 -16.73 3.95
C ASP A 167 4.68 -15.47 3.73
N ALA A 168 4.04 -14.39 3.29
CA ALA A 168 4.71 -13.14 2.98
C ALA A 168 5.16 -12.42 4.27
N ILE A 169 4.32 -12.38 5.31
CA ILE A 169 4.66 -11.81 6.62
C ILE A 169 5.83 -12.57 7.24
N ARG A 170 5.83 -13.90 7.20
CA ARG A 170 6.90 -14.71 7.82
C ARG A 170 8.29 -14.39 7.27
N LYS A 171 8.35 -14.00 5.99
CA LYS A 171 9.59 -13.60 5.29
C LYS A 171 9.94 -12.13 5.53
N ARG A 172 8.95 -11.24 5.45
CA ARG A 172 9.17 -9.78 5.47
C ARG A 172 9.23 -9.21 6.88
N TRP A 173 8.38 -9.72 7.77
CA TRP A 173 8.18 -9.27 9.15
C TRP A 173 8.21 -10.48 10.11
N PRO A 174 9.36 -11.18 10.23
CA PRO A 174 9.48 -12.41 11.00
C PRO A 174 9.15 -12.28 12.50
N TRP A 175 9.14 -11.05 13.02
CA TRP A 175 8.78 -10.74 14.41
C TRP A 175 7.27 -10.76 14.67
N VAL A 176 6.44 -10.70 13.63
CA VAL A 176 4.98 -10.78 13.80
C VAL A 176 4.64 -12.21 14.20
N LYS A 177 3.98 -12.36 15.34
CA LYS A 177 3.52 -13.65 15.87
C LYS A 177 2.02 -13.69 16.10
N HIS A 178 1.40 -12.53 16.34
CA HIS A 178 -0.02 -12.44 16.64
C HIS A 178 -0.78 -11.72 15.53
N LEU A 179 -1.84 -12.33 15.00
CA LEU A 179 -2.66 -11.77 13.95
C LEU A 179 -4.14 -11.75 14.37
N PHE A 180 -4.76 -10.58 14.37
CA PHE A 180 -6.19 -10.44 14.60
C PHE A 180 -6.94 -10.52 13.28
N ALA A 181 -8.04 -11.25 13.24
CA ALA A 181 -8.91 -11.37 12.07
C ALA A 181 -10.37 -11.45 12.49
N ASP A 182 -11.30 -11.39 11.53
CA ASP A 182 -12.73 -11.57 11.82
C ASP A 182 -13.22 -13.01 11.58
N GLY A 183 -14.50 -13.24 11.85
CA GLY A 183 -15.11 -14.57 11.73
C GLY A 183 -15.01 -15.20 10.33
N ALA A 184 -14.80 -14.43 9.27
CA ALA A 184 -14.63 -15.00 7.92
C ALA A 184 -13.30 -15.78 7.77
N TYR A 185 -12.33 -15.52 8.66
CA TYR A 185 -11.03 -16.17 8.70
C TYR A 185 -11.02 -17.43 9.58
N ASP A 186 -12.12 -17.74 10.27
CA ASP A 186 -12.23 -18.94 11.09
C ASP A 186 -12.39 -20.20 10.23
N ARG A 187 -11.27 -20.69 9.70
CA ARG A 187 -11.19 -21.85 8.83
C ARG A 187 -10.02 -22.72 9.26
N LEU A 188 -10.28 -24.02 9.42
CA LEU A 188 -9.27 -25.01 9.85
C LEU A 188 -7.96 -24.90 9.05
N GLN A 189 -8.04 -24.86 7.72
CA GLN A 189 -6.86 -24.73 6.87
C GLN A 189 -6.00 -23.48 7.15
N LEU A 190 -6.63 -22.35 7.52
CA LEU A 190 -5.87 -21.16 7.88
C LEU A 190 -5.24 -21.31 9.27
N MET A 191 -5.97 -21.87 10.23
CA MET A 191 -5.47 -22.11 11.59
C MET A 191 -4.30 -23.11 11.59
N ASP A 192 -4.42 -24.20 10.84
CA ASP A 192 -3.36 -25.22 10.69
C ASP A 192 -2.10 -24.60 10.08
N LYS A 193 -2.27 -23.79 9.03
CA LYS A 193 -1.14 -23.08 8.40
C LYS A 193 -0.52 -22.04 9.33
N ALA A 194 -1.34 -21.31 10.09
CA ALA A 194 -0.85 -20.35 11.07
C ALA A 194 0.00 -21.04 12.14
N ALA A 195 -0.50 -22.15 12.72
CA ALA A 195 0.24 -22.93 13.69
C ALA A 195 1.54 -23.49 13.10
N TYR A 196 1.51 -24.04 11.88
CA TYR A 196 2.70 -24.54 11.19
C TYR A 196 3.77 -23.46 10.97
N LEU A 197 3.35 -22.22 10.70
CA LEU A 197 4.24 -21.08 10.48
C LEU A 197 4.58 -20.30 11.76
N ASP A 198 4.18 -20.81 12.93
CA ASP A 198 4.39 -20.20 14.24
C ASP A 198 3.75 -18.81 14.37
N PHE A 199 2.47 -18.73 13.95
CA PHE A 199 1.56 -17.60 14.18
C PHE A 199 0.36 -18.02 15.04
N VAL A 200 -0.12 -17.07 15.85
CA VAL A 200 -1.42 -17.12 16.51
C VAL A 200 -2.40 -16.25 15.73
N VAL A 201 -3.46 -16.84 15.20
CA VAL A 201 -4.57 -16.09 14.57
C VAL A 201 -5.74 -16.03 15.56
N GLU A 202 -5.98 -14.84 16.09
CA GLU A 202 -7.09 -14.57 17.00
C GLU A 202 -8.29 -14.03 16.22
N VAL A 203 -9.37 -14.82 16.21
CA VAL A 203 -10.63 -14.45 15.55
C VAL A 203 -11.49 -13.62 16.51
N ILE A 204 -11.62 -12.33 16.20
CA ILE A 204 -12.48 -11.42 16.95
C ILE A 204 -13.90 -11.48 16.38
N ARG A 205 -14.78 -12.18 17.12
CA ARG A 205 -16.22 -12.26 16.81
C ARG A 205 -16.99 -11.09 17.45
N ARG A 206 -18.10 -10.70 16.83
CA ARG A 206 -19.09 -9.83 17.50
C ARG A 206 -19.74 -10.60 18.64
N ARG A 207 -20.08 -9.93 19.74
CA ARG A 207 -20.88 -10.55 20.80
C ARG A 207 -22.28 -10.81 20.26
N ASP A 208 -22.75 -12.04 20.37
CA ASP A 208 -24.12 -12.40 19.99
C ASP A 208 -25.09 -11.59 20.86
N GLY A 209 -25.87 -10.70 20.22
CA GLY A 209 -26.85 -9.84 20.89
C GLY A 209 -26.57 -8.32 20.88
N ALA A 210 -25.43 -7.87 20.37
CA ALA A 210 -25.16 -6.43 20.24
C ALA A 210 -26.10 -5.78 19.18
N LYS A 211 -27.03 -4.92 19.63
CA LYS A 211 -27.83 -4.07 18.75
C LYS A 211 -27.07 -2.78 18.42
N GLY A 212 -26.65 -2.62 17.16
CA GLY A 212 -25.99 -1.41 16.67
C GLY A 212 -24.52 -1.62 16.25
N PHE A 213 -23.80 -0.52 16.01
CA PHE A 213 -22.37 -0.55 15.68
C PHE A 213 -21.55 -0.73 16.96
N GLU A 214 -20.97 -1.91 17.13
CA GLU A 214 -20.01 -2.20 18.20
C GLU A 214 -18.58 -2.06 17.63
N VAL A 215 -17.78 -1.18 18.25
CA VAL A 215 -16.35 -1.10 17.92
C VAL A 215 -15.66 -2.33 18.49
N LEU A 216 -15.33 -3.28 17.61
CA LEU A 216 -14.50 -4.41 18.00
C LEU A 216 -13.07 -3.91 18.26
N PRO A 217 -12.50 -4.16 19.46
CA PRO A 217 -11.15 -3.76 19.77
C PRO A 217 -10.19 -4.20 18.67
N ARG A 218 -9.29 -3.32 18.23
CA ARG A 218 -8.24 -3.56 17.22
C ARG A 218 -8.70 -3.77 15.77
N ARG A 219 -9.96 -4.16 15.49
CA ARG A 219 -10.47 -4.32 14.10
C ARG A 219 -10.65 -3.00 13.36
N TRP A 220 -11.10 -1.94 14.03
CA TRP A 220 -11.34 -0.64 13.39
C TRP A 220 -10.08 -0.05 12.72
N VAL A 221 -8.90 -0.52 13.12
CA VAL A 221 -7.60 -0.05 12.63
C VAL A 221 -7.36 -0.42 11.16
N VAL A 222 -7.69 -1.65 10.76
CA VAL A 222 -7.56 -2.08 9.35
C VAL A 222 -8.61 -1.44 8.46
N GLU A 223 -9.84 -1.28 8.97
CA GLU A 223 -10.91 -0.54 8.28
C GLU A 223 -10.53 0.93 8.06
N ARG A 224 -9.92 1.59 9.06
CA ARG A 224 -9.35 2.93 8.91
C ARG A 224 -8.28 2.99 7.83
N THR A 225 -7.45 1.95 7.73
CA THR A 225 -6.41 1.86 6.70
C THR A 225 -7.03 1.79 5.30
N PHE A 226 -8.09 1.00 5.11
CA PHE A 226 -8.88 1.05 3.88
C PHE A 226 -9.48 2.43 3.62
N GLY A 227 -9.96 3.12 4.67
CA GLY A 227 -10.41 4.51 4.59
C GLY A 227 -9.30 5.49 4.15
N TRP A 228 -8.05 5.25 4.52
CA TRP A 228 -6.91 6.02 3.99
C TRP A 228 -6.64 5.69 2.54
N MET A 229 -6.74 4.42 2.13
CA MET A 229 -6.59 4.03 0.72
C MET A 229 -7.65 4.73 -0.16
N THR A 230 -8.91 4.82 0.28
CA THR A 230 -9.97 5.46 -0.52
C THR A 230 -9.78 6.97 -0.70
N ARG A 231 -9.02 7.64 0.19
CA ARG A 231 -8.64 9.05 -0.01
C ARG A 231 -7.74 9.24 -1.23
N TRP A 232 -7.01 8.21 -1.65
CA TRP A 232 -6.23 8.21 -2.88
C TRP A 232 -7.12 7.74 -4.04
N ARG A 233 -7.56 8.69 -4.87
CA ARG A 233 -8.65 8.46 -5.85
C ARG A 233 -8.35 7.30 -6.81
N ARG A 234 -7.07 7.06 -7.15
CA ARG A 234 -6.65 5.92 -7.99
C ARG A 234 -6.93 4.56 -7.35
N LEU A 235 -7.04 4.48 -6.02
CA LEU A 235 -7.27 3.23 -5.28
C LEU A 235 -8.76 2.94 -5.04
N VAL A 236 -9.68 3.86 -5.34
CA VAL A 236 -11.13 3.61 -5.16
C VAL A 236 -11.65 2.53 -6.11
N ARG A 237 -11.11 2.46 -7.34
CA ARG A 237 -11.34 1.40 -8.31
C ARG A 237 -10.01 0.98 -8.92
N ASP A 238 -9.83 -0.30 -9.18
CA ASP A 238 -8.59 -0.78 -9.80
C ASP A 238 -8.68 -0.68 -11.32
N TYR A 239 -8.09 0.37 -11.87
CA TYR A 239 -7.97 0.57 -13.31
C TYR A 239 -6.75 -0.15 -13.91
N GLU A 240 -5.94 -0.83 -13.09
CA GLU A 240 -4.67 -1.43 -13.52
C GLU A 240 -4.88 -2.84 -14.08
N ARG A 241 -4.33 -3.07 -15.28
CA ARG A 241 -4.44 -4.38 -15.94
C ARG A 241 -3.69 -5.48 -15.19
N ARG A 242 -2.54 -5.15 -14.59
CA ARG A 242 -1.65 -6.08 -13.88
C ARG A 242 -1.74 -5.89 -12.37
N ILE A 243 -1.56 -7.00 -11.64
CA ILE A 243 -1.61 -7.01 -10.17
C ILE A 243 -0.44 -6.25 -9.56
N ASP A 244 0.78 -6.46 -10.05
CA ASP A 244 1.98 -5.80 -9.56
C ASP A 244 1.91 -4.27 -9.67
N VAL A 245 1.31 -3.76 -10.74
CA VAL A 245 1.07 -2.31 -10.91
C VAL A 245 0.08 -1.81 -9.86
N SER A 246 -1.04 -2.52 -9.65
CA SER A 246 -2.04 -2.15 -8.62
C SER A 246 -1.43 -2.16 -7.22
N GLN A 247 -0.58 -3.15 -6.93
CA GLN A 247 0.17 -3.25 -5.68
C GLN A 247 1.14 -2.07 -5.50
N ALA A 248 1.90 -1.72 -6.53
CA ALA A 248 2.79 -0.56 -6.51
C ALA A 248 2.03 0.75 -6.24
N MET A 249 0.82 0.93 -6.79
CA MET A 249 -0.01 2.11 -6.50
C MET A 249 -0.41 2.21 -5.02
N ILE A 250 -0.67 1.06 -4.38
CA ILE A 250 -0.98 1.00 -2.94
C ILE A 250 0.24 1.43 -2.12
N PHE A 251 1.43 0.93 -2.47
CA PHE A 251 2.67 1.34 -1.78
C PHE A 251 3.02 2.81 -2.00
N VAL A 252 2.80 3.36 -3.19
CA VAL A 252 2.93 4.81 -3.43
C VAL A 252 2.05 5.60 -2.46
N ALA A 253 0.77 5.22 -2.34
CA ALA A 253 -0.19 5.92 -1.50
C ALA A 253 0.15 5.81 0.00
N MET A 254 0.40 4.59 0.47
CA MET A 254 0.67 4.36 1.90
C MET A 254 2.04 4.89 2.30
N GLY A 255 3.05 4.74 1.44
CA GLY A 255 4.37 5.34 1.64
C GLY A 255 4.29 6.87 1.70
N ALA A 256 3.54 7.49 0.80
CA ALA A 256 3.35 8.95 0.82
C ALA A 256 2.65 9.46 2.09
N ASN A 257 1.71 8.69 2.67
CA ASN A 257 1.11 9.03 3.95
C ASN A 257 2.14 8.99 5.08
N LEU A 258 2.99 7.95 5.13
CA LEU A 258 4.02 7.76 6.15
C LEU A 258 5.14 8.80 6.02
N THR A 259 5.67 9.03 4.81
CA THR A 259 6.68 10.07 4.56
C THR A 259 6.20 11.44 5.03
N ARG A 260 4.94 11.80 4.74
CA ARG A 260 4.37 13.07 5.22
C ARG A 260 4.29 13.12 6.74
N ARG A 261 3.80 12.06 7.38
CA ARG A 261 3.65 11.98 8.84
C ARG A 261 4.99 12.01 9.57
N ASN A 262 6.03 11.43 8.98
CA ASN A 262 7.37 11.44 9.56
C ASN A 262 8.13 12.75 9.30
N ALA A 263 7.84 13.46 8.21
CA ALA A 263 8.45 14.75 7.92
C ALA A 263 7.81 15.91 8.71
N HIS A 264 6.51 15.80 9.01
CA HIS A 264 5.71 16.83 9.67
C HIS A 264 4.99 16.22 10.90
N PRO A 265 5.71 16.01 12.02
CA PRO A 265 5.22 15.28 13.19
C PRO A 265 4.09 15.98 13.96
#